data_AF-A0A284VNC0-F1
#
_entry.id   AF-A0A284VNC0-F1
#
_cell.length_a   1.000
_cell.length_b   1.000
_cell.length_c   1.000
_cell.angle_alpha   90.00
_cell.angle_beta   90.00
_cell.angle_gamma   90.00
#
_symmetry.space_group_name_H-M   'P 1'
#
loop_
_entity.id
_entity.type
_entity.pdbx_description
1 polymer ?
#
loop_
_entity_poly.entity_id
_entity_poly.type
_entity_poly.pdbx_seq_one_letter_code
_entity_poly.pdbx_strand_id
1 'polypeptide(L)'
;MDGNIELTADARKLLDAGIQERKKIIRDKVAGVEIIKELRNELMESDEYRMSKEDVLKFIQRRIPSADTDSYFRIIINWTRHAGLIGYDSDSEEIYLMPKR
;
A
#
# COMPACT_ATOMS: atom_id res chain seq x y z
N MET A 1 31.69 0.93 18.87
CA MET A 1 30.34 1.51 18.67
C MET A 1 29.42 0.68 19.53
N ASP A 2 28.92 1.22 20.63
CA ASP A 2 27.96 0.54 21.49
C ASP A 2 26.63 0.44 20.74
N GLY A 3 26.23 -0.80 20.42
CA GLY A 3 25.05 -1.11 19.62
C GLY A 3 23.75 -0.89 20.39
N ASN A 4 23.48 0.35 20.78
CA ASN A 4 22.23 0.71 21.46
C ASN A 4 21.09 0.78 20.45
N ILE A 5 20.01 0.04 20.74
CA ILE A 5 18.76 0.09 19.99
C ILE A 5 17.92 1.23 20.57
N GLU A 6 17.52 2.18 19.73
CA GLU A 6 16.64 3.27 20.12
C GLU A 6 15.31 3.21 19.38
N LEU A 7 14.22 3.48 20.10
CA LEU A 7 12.89 3.61 19.51
C LEU A 7 12.76 4.94 18.78
N THR A 8 12.40 4.86 17.49
CA THR A 8 11.98 6.02 16.72
C THR A 8 10.72 6.66 17.33
N ALA A 9 10.46 7.92 17.02
CA ALA A 9 9.26 8.60 17.46
C ALA A 9 7.97 7.85 17.03
N ASP A 10 7.96 7.29 15.82
CA ASP A 10 6.86 6.47 15.33
C ASP A 10 6.66 5.19 16.14
N ALA A 11 7.76 4.52 16.54
CA ALA A 11 7.70 3.31 17.34
C ALA A 11 7.13 3.59 18.74
N ARG A 12 7.54 4.69 19.38
CA ARG A 12 6.96 5.12 20.67
C ARG A 12 5.47 5.41 20.53
N LYS A 13 5.08 6.20 19.53
CA LYS A 13 3.68 6.54 19.28
C LYS A 13 2.82 5.30 19.02
N LEU A 14 3.35 4.31 18.28
CA LEU A 14 2.61 3.09 17.98
C LEU A 14 2.40 2.19 19.21
N LEU A 15 3.36 2.16 20.13
CA LEU A 15 3.25 1.42 21.40
C LEU A 15 2.20 2.03 22.33
N ASP A 16 2.11 3.35 22.38
CA ASP A 16 1.16 4.07 23.25
C ASP A 16 -0.25 4.18 22.64
N ALA A 17 -0.39 4.00 21.32
CA ALA A 17 -1.63 4.18 20.59
C ALA A 17 -2.65 3.07 20.84
N GLY A 18 -3.93 3.44 20.94
CA GLY A 18 -5.07 2.50 20.88
C GLY A 18 -5.25 1.88 19.48
N ILE A 19 -6.10 0.86 19.36
CA ILE A 19 -6.25 0.09 18.10
C ILE A 19 -6.61 0.95 16.88
N GLN A 20 -7.44 1.98 17.04
CA GLN A 20 -7.83 2.87 15.95
C GLN A 20 -6.69 3.79 15.51
N GLU A 21 -5.93 4.31 16.48
CA GLU A 21 -4.78 5.17 16.19
C GLU A 21 -3.66 4.38 15.52
N ARG A 22 -3.41 3.13 15.94
CA ARG A 22 -2.46 2.23 15.24
C ARG A 22 -2.85 2.00 13.79
N LYS A 23 -4.14 1.74 13.51
CA LYS A 23 -4.64 1.60 12.13
C LYS A 23 -4.42 2.87 11.32
N LYS A 24 -4.65 4.05 11.92
CA LYS A 24 -4.39 5.35 11.28
C LYS A 24 -2.91 5.54 10.96
N ILE A 25 -2.02 5.28 11.93
CA ILE A 25 -0.57 5.36 11.73
C ILE A 25 -0.12 4.47 10.57
N ILE A 26 -0.55 3.20 10.55
CA ILE A 26 -0.23 2.26 9.47
C ILE A 26 -0.76 2.79 8.13
N ARG A 27 -2.01 3.25 8.09
CA ARG A 27 -2.62 3.80 6.88
C ARG A 27 -1.83 4.98 6.33
N ASP A 28 -1.46 5.93 7.18
CA ASP A 28 -0.73 7.14 6.79
C ASP A 28 0.68 6.78 6.29
N LYS A 29 1.36 5.81 6.93
CA LYS A 29 2.67 5.32 6.47
C LYS A 29 2.59 4.61 5.12
N VAL A 30 1.63 3.70 4.94
CA VAL A 30 1.45 2.97 3.67
C VAL A 30 1.02 3.92 2.55
N ALA A 31 0.11 4.85 2.81
CA ALA A 31 -0.30 5.88 1.85
C ALA A 31 0.85 6.83 1.47
N GLY A 32 1.86 6.96 2.32
CA GLY A 32 3.05 7.77 2.10
C GLY A 32 4.11 7.11 1.21
N VAL A 33 4.03 5.81 0.92
CA VAL A 33 4.96 5.11 0.04
C VAL A 33 4.73 5.54 -1.40
N GLU A 34 5.80 5.93 -2.10
CA GLU A 34 5.69 6.61 -3.40
C GLU A 34 4.95 5.79 -4.46
N ILE A 35 5.32 4.52 -4.65
CA ILE A 35 4.63 3.63 -5.60
C ILE A 35 3.13 3.45 -5.27
N ILE A 36 2.76 3.55 -4.00
CA ILE A 36 1.36 3.45 -3.55
C ILE A 36 0.62 4.75 -3.84
N LYS A 37 1.26 5.92 -3.69
CA LYS A 37 0.66 7.20 -4.10
C LYS A 37 0.40 7.22 -5.60
N GLU A 38 1.39 6.84 -6.39
CA GLU A 38 1.29 6.80 -7.84
C GLU A 38 0.20 5.84 -8.29
N LEU A 39 0.17 4.60 -7.76
CA LEU A 39 -0.89 3.63 -8.09
C LEU A 39 -2.28 4.13 -7.69
N ARG A 40 -2.41 4.85 -6.57
CA ARG A 40 -3.68 5.46 -6.18
C ARG A 40 -4.10 6.59 -7.12
N ASN A 41 -3.16 7.35 -7.68
CA ASN A 41 -3.47 8.38 -8.67
C ASN A 41 -3.97 7.75 -9.97
N GLU A 42 -3.29 6.71 -10.45
CA GLU A 42 -3.73 5.95 -11.62
C GLU A 42 -5.15 5.37 -11.42
N LEU A 43 -5.46 4.85 -10.22
CA LEU A 43 -6.81 4.40 -9.88
C LEU A 43 -7.82 5.55 -9.79
N MET A 44 -7.43 6.76 -9.39
CA MET A 44 -8.35 7.90 -9.36
C MET A 44 -8.68 8.42 -10.76
N GLU A 45 -7.79 8.16 -11.72
CA GLU A 45 -7.93 8.55 -13.13
C GLU A 45 -8.57 7.45 -13.99
N SER A 46 -8.70 6.22 -13.47
CA SER A 46 -9.28 5.10 -14.18
C SER A 46 -10.81 5.05 -14.09
N ASP A 47 -11.43 4.35 -15.05
CA ASP A 47 -12.86 4.08 -15.03
C ASP A 47 -13.25 3.30 -13.77
N GLU A 48 -14.34 3.73 -13.13
CA GLU A 48 -14.90 3.14 -11.91
C GLU A 48 -13.93 2.98 -10.72
N TYR A 49 -12.79 3.69 -10.75
CA TYR A 49 -11.70 3.53 -9.78
C TYR A 49 -11.14 2.11 -9.70
N ARG A 50 -11.11 1.41 -10.84
CA ARG A 50 -10.66 0.03 -11.00
C ARG A 50 -9.50 -0.08 -11.98
N MET A 51 -8.67 -1.10 -11.79
CA MET A 51 -7.57 -1.42 -12.71
C MET A 51 -7.31 -2.92 -12.74
N SER A 52 -7.10 -3.49 -13.92
CA SER A 52 -6.78 -4.90 -14.08
C SER A 52 -5.43 -5.23 -13.44
N LYS A 53 -5.28 -6.45 -12.91
CA LYS A 53 -4.00 -6.96 -12.39
C LYS A 53 -2.88 -6.86 -13.43
N GLU A 54 -3.18 -7.14 -14.70
CA GLU A 54 -2.20 -7.05 -15.78
C GLU A 54 -1.66 -5.61 -15.91
N ASP A 55 -2.52 -4.60 -15.85
CA ASP A 55 -2.11 -3.20 -15.94
C ASP A 55 -1.34 -2.75 -14.70
N VAL A 56 -1.68 -3.27 -13.51
CA VAL A 56 -0.91 -3.05 -12.29
C VAL A 56 0.48 -3.68 -12.39
N LEU A 57 0.60 -4.89 -12.94
CA LEU A 57 1.90 -5.53 -13.17
C LEU A 57 2.75 -4.70 -14.16
N LYS A 58 2.15 -4.21 -15.26
CA LYS A 58 2.83 -3.28 -16.18
C LYS A 58 3.26 -1.98 -15.49
N PHE A 59 2.41 -1.43 -14.63
CA PHE A 59 2.73 -0.26 -13.81
C PHE A 59 3.94 -0.53 -12.90
N ILE A 60 3.93 -1.65 -12.15
CA ILE A 60 5.02 -2.04 -11.25
C ILE A 60 6.31 -2.25 -12.04
N GLN A 61 6.27 -2.98 -13.16
CA GLN A 61 7.43 -3.24 -14.02
C GLN A 61 8.05 -1.94 -14.55
N ARG A 62 7.23 -0.94 -14.92
CA ARG A 62 7.73 0.38 -15.36
C ARG A 62 8.44 1.13 -14.23
N ARG A 63 8.00 0.97 -12.99
CA ARG A 63 8.57 1.66 -11.81
C ARG A 63 9.75 0.92 -11.19
N ILE A 64 9.76 -0.41 -11.29
CA ILE A 64 10.78 -1.29 -10.71
C ILE A 64 11.20 -2.34 -11.76
N PRO A 65 12.04 -1.98 -12.76
CA PRO A 65 12.29 -2.82 -13.93
C PRO A 65 13.03 -4.14 -13.67
N SER A 66 13.69 -4.30 -12.52
CA SER A 66 14.46 -5.50 -12.16
C SER A 66 13.80 -6.36 -11.08
N ALA A 67 12.53 -6.08 -10.75
CA ALA A 67 11.80 -6.80 -9.71
C ALA A 67 11.08 -8.04 -10.24
N ASP A 68 10.90 -9.03 -9.35
CA ASP A 68 9.83 -10.02 -9.48
C ASP A 68 8.48 -9.32 -9.27
N THR A 69 7.92 -8.83 -10.38
CA THR A 69 6.72 -7.98 -10.42
C THR A 69 5.51 -8.63 -9.74
N ASP A 70 5.34 -9.94 -9.84
CA ASP A 70 4.28 -10.69 -9.14
C ASP A 70 4.46 -10.68 -7.62
N SER A 71 5.69 -10.80 -7.14
CA SER A 71 5.98 -10.67 -5.71
C SER A 71 5.72 -9.25 -5.22
N TYR A 72 6.11 -8.23 -5.98
CA TYR A 72 5.80 -6.83 -5.64
C TYR A 72 4.30 -6.55 -5.65
N PHE A 73 3.56 -7.08 -6.63
CA PHE A 73 2.11 -7.00 -6.66
C PHE A 73 1.51 -7.56 -5.37
N ARG A 74 1.88 -8.79 -4.98
CA ARG A 74 1.41 -9.40 -3.72
C ARG A 74 1.74 -8.54 -2.50
N ILE A 75 2.95 -7.99 -2.41
CA ILE A 75 3.38 -7.12 -1.31
C ILE A 75 2.52 -5.86 -1.27
N ILE A 76 2.35 -5.18 -2.40
CA ILE A 76 1.56 -3.94 -2.50
C ILE A 76 0.11 -4.21 -2.12
N ILE A 77 -0.53 -5.25 -2.67
CA ILE A 77 -1.93 -5.59 -2.36
C ILE A 77 -2.12 -5.95 -0.89
N ASN A 78 -1.23 -6.75 -0.31
CA ASN A 78 -1.31 -7.11 1.11
C ASN A 78 -1.26 -5.87 2.02
N TRP A 79 -0.29 -4.97 1.78
CA TRP A 79 -0.14 -3.77 2.60
C TRP A 79 -1.28 -2.76 2.40
N THR A 80 -1.69 -2.53 1.16
CA THR A 80 -2.76 -1.57 0.84
C THR A 80 -4.13 -2.04 1.31
N ARG A 81 -4.42 -3.35 1.23
CA ARG A 81 -5.64 -3.95 1.81
C ARG A 81 -5.63 -3.86 3.32
N HIS A 82 -4.49 -4.17 3.97
CA HIS A 82 -4.36 -4.03 5.42
C HIS A 82 -4.54 -2.58 5.88
N ALA A 83 -4.01 -1.62 5.13
CA ALA A 83 -4.15 -0.18 5.37
C ALA A 83 -5.53 0.40 5.01
N GLY A 84 -6.40 -0.37 4.34
CA GLY A 84 -7.70 0.12 3.89
C GLY A 84 -7.57 1.22 2.82
N LEU A 85 -6.71 1.01 1.84
CA LEU A 85 -6.43 1.95 0.73
C LEU A 85 -6.88 1.38 -0.62
N ILE A 86 -6.43 0.18 -0.97
CA ILE A 86 -6.72 -0.49 -2.24
C ILE A 86 -7.16 -1.92 -1.91
N GLY A 87 -8.24 -2.37 -2.55
CA GLY A 87 -8.72 -3.75 -2.50
C GLY A 87 -8.30 -4.54 -3.73
N TYR A 88 -8.46 -5.85 -3.67
CA TYR A 88 -8.26 -6.76 -4.80
C TYR A 88 -9.41 -7.76 -4.84
N ASP A 89 -10.01 -7.89 -6.02
CA ASP A 89 -11.03 -8.87 -6.37
C ASP A 89 -10.37 -10.00 -7.15
N SER A 90 -10.40 -11.22 -6.61
CA SER A 90 -9.80 -12.38 -7.25
C SER A 90 -10.62 -12.93 -8.41
N ASP A 91 -11.93 -12.67 -8.44
CA ASP A 91 -12.83 -13.22 -9.44
C ASP A 91 -12.74 -12.41 -10.74
N SER A 92 -12.61 -11.08 -10.63
CA SER A 92 -12.35 -10.20 -11.78
C SER A 92 -10.87 -9.92 -12.05
N GLU A 93 -9.96 -10.34 -11.16
CA GLU A 93 -8.54 -9.98 -11.17
C GLU A 93 -8.30 -8.47 -11.25
N GLU A 94 -9.07 -7.68 -10.50
CA GLU A 94 -8.98 -6.22 -10.47
C GLU A 94 -8.61 -5.69 -9.10
N ILE A 95 -7.88 -4.58 -9.09
CA ILE A 95 -7.73 -3.74 -7.91
C ILE A 95 -8.74 -2.59 -7.95
N TYR A 96 -9.14 -2.11 -6.79
CA TYR A 96 -10.08 -1.00 -6.67
C TYR A 96 -9.76 -0.07 -5.50
N LEU A 97 -10.12 1.20 -5.61
CA LEU A 97 -9.95 2.15 -4.52
C LEU A 97 -10.95 1.86 -3.39
N MET A 98 -10.48 1.70 -2.15
CA MET A 98 -11.36 1.50 -1.01
C MET A 98 -11.96 2.83 -0.53
N PRO A 99 -13.23 2.83 -0.07
CA PRO A 99 -13.84 4.03 0.50
C PRO A 99 -13.07 4.49 1.75
N LYS A 100 -13.00 5.82 1.95
CA LYS A 100 -12.44 6.39 3.19
C LYS A 100 -13.33 5.96 4.36
N ARG A 101 -12.73 5.25 5.32
CA ARG A 101 -13.34 4.91 6.61
C ARG A 101 -13.27 6.08 7.57
#